data_AF-A0A6B2DP34-F1
#
_entry.id   AF-A0A6B2DP34-F1
#
_cell.length_a   1.000
_cell.length_b   1.000
_cell.length_c   1.000
_cell.angle_alpha   90.00
_cell.angle_beta   90.00
_cell.angle_gamma   90.00
#
_symmetry.space_group_name_H-M   'P 1'
#
loop_
_entity.id
_entity.type
_entity.pdbx_description
1 polymer ?
#
loop_
_entity_poly.entity_id
_entity_poly.type
_entity_poly.pdbx_seq_one_letter_code
_entity_poly.pdbx_strand_id
1 'polypeptide(L)'
;PLALRIAAANIATGPDTTVAAMAADLAKGDRLKQLVVDGSDESAVTRAFAVSYEALAPELRRLFRLLGLASCPDFTARGAAALTGDPVDTVTRQLRLLAA
;
A
#
# COMPACT_ATOMS: atom_id res chain seq x y z
N PRO A 1 -9.63 8.78 7.80
CA PRO A 1 -8.53 7.97 7.20
C PRO A 1 -7.34 8.86 6.80
N LEU A 2 -6.09 8.40 6.97
CA LEU A 2 -4.88 9.23 6.77
C LEU A 2 -4.80 9.82 5.35
N ALA A 3 -5.00 9.01 4.31
CA ALA A 3 -4.96 9.45 2.92
C ALA A 3 -5.97 10.57 2.62
N LEU A 4 -7.19 10.48 3.14
CA LEU A 4 -8.21 11.53 2.97
C LEU A 4 -7.82 12.84 3.67
N ARG A 5 -7.18 12.76 4.84
CA ARG A 5 -6.69 13.96 5.55
C ARG A 5 -5.59 14.67 4.76
N ILE A 6 -4.69 13.90 4.15
CA ILE A 6 -3.63 14.43 3.28
C ILE A 6 -4.22 15.04 2.01
N ALA A 7 -5.13 14.34 1.34
CA ALA A 7 -5.80 14.87 0.15
C ALA A 7 -6.56 16.17 0.45
N ALA A 8 -7.27 16.26 1.58
CA ALA A 8 -7.95 17.47 2.00
C ALA A 8 -6.97 18.62 2.31
N ALA A 9 -5.83 18.32 2.96
CA ALA A 9 -4.79 19.32 3.21
C ALA A 9 -4.21 19.88 1.90
N ASN A 10 -3.91 19.02 0.92
CA ASN A 10 -3.38 19.42 -0.39
C ASN A 10 -4.38 20.27 -1.19
N ILE A 11 -5.68 19.98 -1.08
CA ILE A 11 -6.74 20.79 -1.69
C ILE A 11 -6.86 22.15 -0.98
N ALA A 12 -6.75 22.19 0.36
CA ALA A 12 -6.87 23.43 1.12
C ALA A 12 -5.70 24.40 0.90
N THR A 13 -4.50 23.89 0.59
CA THR A 13 -3.29 24.70 0.35
C THR A 13 -3.08 25.05 -1.13
N GLY A 14 -3.75 24.35 -2.06
CA GLY A 14 -3.64 24.57 -3.50
C GLY A 14 -4.78 25.45 -4.05
N PRO A 15 -4.54 26.70 -4.47
CA PRO A 15 -5.60 27.61 -4.90
C PRO A 15 -6.37 27.14 -6.15
N ASP A 16 -5.77 26.29 -6.99
CA ASP A 16 -6.37 25.78 -8.24
C ASP A 16 -6.75 24.28 -8.19
N THR A 17 -6.56 23.62 -7.05
CA THR A 17 -6.75 22.17 -6.93
C THR A 17 -8.19 21.85 -6.53
N THR A 18 -9.01 21.39 -7.50
CA THR A 18 -10.37 20.92 -7.19
C THR A 18 -10.37 19.46 -6.69
N VAL A 19 -11.41 19.08 -5.95
CA VAL A 19 -11.64 17.68 -5.55
C VAL A 19 -11.66 16.75 -6.78
N ALA A 20 -12.29 17.19 -7.87
CA ALA A 20 -12.41 16.42 -9.10
C ALA A 20 -11.05 16.23 -9.79
N ALA A 21 -10.22 17.27 -9.84
CA ALA A 21 -8.85 17.19 -10.37
C ALA A 21 -8.00 16.23 -9.53
N MET A 22 -8.02 16.36 -8.19
CA MET A 22 -7.29 15.47 -7.29
C MET A 22 -7.73 14.00 -7.45
N ALA A 23 -9.03 13.74 -7.58
CA ALA A 23 -9.54 12.39 -7.79
C ALA A 23 -9.11 11.81 -9.15
N ALA A 24 -9.12 12.63 -10.20
CA ALA A 24 -8.68 12.22 -11.54
C ALA A 24 -7.17 11.91 -11.57
N ASP A 25 -6.36 12.70 -10.88
CA ASP A 25 -4.92 12.45 -10.77
C ASP A 25 -4.65 11.15 -10.01
N LEU A 26 -5.36 10.90 -8.91
CA LEU A 26 -5.22 9.66 -8.12
C LEU A 26 -5.69 8.43 -8.90
N ALA A 27 -6.61 8.60 -9.86
CA ALA A 27 -7.07 7.52 -10.70
C ALA A 27 -6.06 7.13 -11.79
N LYS A 28 -5.28 8.10 -12.29
CA LYS A 28 -4.38 7.91 -13.44
C LYS A 28 -2.92 7.64 -13.06
N GLY A 29 -2.49 8.12 -11.90
CA GLY A 29 -1.09 8.15 -11.51
C GLY A 29 -0.73 7.27 -10.31
N ASP A 30 0.50 7.44 -9.84
CA ASP A 30 0.97 6.88 -8.58
C ASP A 30 0.29 7.60 -7.42
N ARG A 31 -0.73 6.95 -6.87
CA ARG A 31 -1.54 7.46 -5.76
C ARG A 31 -0.71 7.88 -4.55
N LEU A 32 0.38 7.15 -4.27
CA LEU A 32 1.21 7.46 -3.12
C LEU A 32 1.99 8.74 -3.36
N LYS A 33 2.60 8.90 -4.53
CA LYS A 33 3.34 10.15 -4.87
C LYS A 33 2.48 11.40 -4.82
N GLN A 34 1.19 11.28 -5.11
CA GLN A 34 0.26 12.41 -5.07
C GLN A 34 -0.22 12.75 -3.64
N LEU A 35 -0.01 11.86 -2.68
CA LEU A 35 -0.34 12.06 -1.26
C LEU A 35 0.89 12.53 -0.46
N VAL A 36 1.67 13.44 -1.01
CA VAL A 36 2.77 14.13 -0.34
C VAL A 36 2.24 15.36 0.39
N VAL A 37 2.80 15.66 1.56
CA VAL A 37 2.52 16.89 2.32
C VAL A 37 3.75 17.80 2.21
N ASP A 38 3.53 19.09 1.94
CA ASP A 38 4.51 20.18 2.06
C ASP A 38 5.90 19.90 1.43
N GLY A 39 5.91 19.39 0.20
CA GLY A 39 7.16 19.22 -0.57
C GLY A 39 8.13 18.17 -0.03
N SER A 40 7.68 17.27 0.86
CA SER A 40 8.54 16.17 1.33
C SER A 40 8.81 15.16 0.22
N ASP A 41 10.03 14.60 0.18
CA ASP A 41 10.44 13.64 -0.85
C ASP A 41 9.58 12.35 -0.88
N GLU A 42 8.92 12.02 0.25
CA GLU A 42 8.12 10.81 0.41
C GLU A 42 6.75 11.07 1.02
N SER A 43 5.71 10.43 0.49
CA SER A 43 4.34 10.56 1.01
C SER A 43 4.22 10.14 2.47
N ALA A 44 3.43 10.90 3.24
CA ALA A 44 3.13 10.55 4.62
C ALA A 44 2.39 9.20 4.74
N VAL A 45 1.67 8.78 3.69
CA VAL A 45 1.09 7.43 3.60
C VAL A 45 2.19 6.39 3.45
N THR A 46 3.17 6.61 2.56
CA THR A 46 4.32 5.70 2.40
C THR A 46 5.11 5.56 3.69
N ARG A 47 5.41 6.66 4.37
CA ARG A 47 6.08 6.63 5.68
C ARG A 47 5.30 5.83 6.72
N ALA A 48 3.98 6.03 6.81
CA ALA A 48 3.15 5.27 7.73
C ALA A 48 3.13 3.77 7.39
N PHE A 49 3.05 3.41 6.11
CA PHE A 49 3.15 2.02 5.66
C PHE A 49 4.53 1.42 5.91
N ALA A 50 5.61 2.18 5.74
CA ALA A 50 6.99 1.72 5.94
C ALA A 50 7.18 1.23 7.38
N VAL A 51 6.65 1.93 8.38
CA VAL A 51 6.70 1.51 9.79
C VAL A 51 6.06 0.14 9.99
N SER A 52 4.84 -0.08 9.49
CA SER A 52 4.17 -1.38 9.60
C SER A 52 4.92 -2.48 8.86
N TYR A 53 5.44 -2.16 7.68
CA TYR A 53 6.19 -3.10 6.86
C TYR A 53 7.55 -3.47 7.48
N GLU A 54 8.24 -2.53 8.11
CA GLU A 54 9.49 -2.75 8.85
C GLU A 54 9.26 -3.51 10.16
N ALA A 55 8.05 -3.51 10.74
CA ALA A 55 7.76 -4.34 11.90
C ALA A 55 7.62 -5.84 11.54
N LEU A 56 7.38 -6.18 10.27
CA LEU A 56 7.21 -7.57 9.84
C LEU A 56 8.53 -8.36 9.90
N ALA A 57 8.41 -9.65 10.26
CA ALA A 57 9.50 -10.62 10.10
C ALA A 57 9.92 -10.74 8.61
N PRO A 58 11.20 -11.06 8.32
CA PRO A 58 11.73 -11.10 6.95
C PRO A 58 10.89 -11.96 5.98
N GLU A 59 10.39 -13.10 6.44
CA GLU A 59 9.59 -14.04 5.66
C GLU A 59 8.22 -13.44 5.30
N LEU A 60 7.61 -12.71 6.24
CA LEU A 60 6.34 -12.02 6.02
C LEU A 60 6.50 -10.83 5.07
N ARG A 61 7.61 -10.08 5.16
CA ARG A 61 7.92 -9.02 4.18
C ARG A 61 8.08 -9.58 2.76
N ARG A 62 8.74 -10.73 2.61
CA ARG A 62 8.89 -11.40 1.30
C ARG A 62 7.52 -11.78 0.74
N LEU A 63 6.68 -12.44 1.54
CA LEU A 63 5.33 -12.80 1.13
C LEU A 63 4.50 -11.57 0.73
N PHE A 64 4.48 -10.52 1.57
CA PHE A 64 3.75 -9.28 1.29
C PHE A 64 4.15 -8.65 -0.06
N ARG A 65 5.47 -8.56 -0.34
CA ARG A 65 5.96 -8.05 -1.64
C ARG A 65 5.52 -8.90 -2.82
N LEU A 66 5.59 -10.24 -2.70
CA LEU A 66 5.19 -11.16 -3.78
C LEU A 66 3.68 -11.08 -4.06
N LEU A 67 2.86 -10.93 -3.02
CA LEU A 67 1.42 -10.73 -3.18
C LEU A 67 1.11 -9.41 -3.90
N GLY A 68 1.85 -8.34 -3.61
CA GLY A 68 1.70 -7.05 -4.29
C GLY A 68 2.08 -7.07 -5.79
N LEU A 69 2.88 -8.05 -6.23
CA LEU A 69 3.21 -8.24 -7.65
C LEU A 69 2.14 -9.02 -8.41
N ALA A 70 1.36 -9.85 -7.70
CA ALA A 70 0.23 -10.53 -8.31
C ALA A 70 -0.83 -9.49 -8.67
N SER A 71 -1.01 -9.25 -9.97
CA SER A 71 -2.05 -8.34 -10.49
C SER A 71 -3.44 -8.95 -10.36
N CYS A 72 -3.84 -9.33 -9.14
CA CYS A 72 -5.09 -10.01 -8.84
C CYS A 72 -5.75 -9.33 -7.62
N PRO A 73 -7.06 -9.03 -7.69
CA PRO A 73 -7.76 -8.38 -6.58
C PRO A 73 -7.77 -9.22 -5.31
N ASP A 74 -7.83 -10.54 -5.45
CA ASP A 74 -7.85 -11.51 -4.35
C ASP A 74 -6.93 -12.69 -4.65
N PHE A 75 -6.48 -13.41 -3.61
CA PHE A 75 -5.66 -14.61 -3.77
C PHE A 75 -6.06 -15.69 -2.77
N THR A 76 -5.81 -16.95 -3.15
CA THR A 76 -5.96 -18.10 -2.24
C THR A 76 -4.63 -18.44 -1.59
N ALA A 77 -4.65 -19.15 -0.46
CA ALA A 77 -3.43 -19.67 0.17
C ALA A 77 -2.61 -20.56 -0.79
N ARG A 78 -3.28 -21.31 -1.68
CA ARG A 78 -2.61 -22.10 -2.72
C ARG A 78 -1.94 -21.23 -3.78
N GLY A 79 -2.60 -20.15 -4.20
CA GLY A 79 -2.02 -19.18 -5.14
C GLY A 79 -0.80 -18.48 -4.53
N ALA A 80 -0.90 -18.06 -3.27
CA ALA A 80 0.23 -17.49 -2.54
C ALA A 80 1.40 -18.48 -2.39
N ALA A 81 1.11 -19.76 -2.09
CA ALA A 81 2.12 -20.81 -2.02
C ALA A 81 2.83 -21.06 -3.36
N ALA A 82 2.07 -21.05 -4.47
CA ALA A 82 2.65 -21.15 -5.80
C ALA A 82 3.56 -19.95 -6.14
N LEU A 83 3.23 -18.75 -5.66
CA LEU A 83 4.04 -17.54 -5.85
C LEU A 83 5.35 -17.57 -5.03
N THR A 84 5.35 -18.14 -3.83
CA THR A 84 6.56 -18.17 -2.97
C THR A 84 7.42 -19.41 -3.16
N GLY A 85 6.85 -20.49 -3.67
CA GLY A 85 7.48 -21.81 -3.75
C GLY A 85 7.47 -22.58 -2.42
N ASP A 86 6.70 -22.13 -1.43
CA ASP A 86 6.66 -22.71 -0.08
C ASP A 86 5.44 -23.63 0.13
N PRO A 87 5.46 -24.54 1.13
CA PRO A 87 4.31 -25.37 1.46
C PRO A 87 3.06 -24.57 1.83
N VAL A 88 1.89 -25.02 1.38
CA VAL A 88 0.60 -24.34 1.60
C VAL A 88 0.32 -24.08 3.08
N ASP A 89 0.67 -25.00 3.97
CA ASP A 89 0.45 -24.83 5.42
C ASP A 89 1.31 -23.71 6.03
N THR A 90 2.55 -23.57 5.55
CA THR A 90 3.46 -22.50 5.96
C THR A 90 2.91 -21.15 5.51
N VAL A 91 2.52 -21.03 4.24
CA VAL A 91 1.97 -19.79 3.69
C VAL A 91 0.62 -19.44 4.33
N THR A 92 -0.22 -20.43 4.63
CA THR A 92 -1.47 -20.21 5.35
C THR A 92 -1.25 -19.57 6.71
N ARG A 93 -0.23 -20.03 7.46
CA ARG A 93 0.16 -19.40 8.73
C ARG A 93 0.65 -17.97 8.53
N GLN A 94 1.52 -17.75 7.54
CA GLN A 94 2.07 -16.43 7.24
C GLN A 94 0.98 -15.43 6.81
N LEU A 95 0.00 -15.86 6.01
CA LEU A 95 -1.15 -15.03 5.63
C LEU A 95 -2.00 -14.62 6.83
N ARG A 96 -2.19 -15.52 7.81
CA ARG A 96 -2.90 -15.18 9.06
C ARG A 96 -2.13 -14.15 9.88
N LEU A 97 -0.79 -14.23 9.91
CA LEU A 97 0.04 -13.25 10.61
C LEU A 97 0.03 -11.88 9.94
N LEU A 98 -0.09 -11.82 8.60
CA LEU A 98 -0.23 -10.55 7.87
C LEU A 98 -1.61 -9.90 8.03
N ALA A 99 -2.63 -10.69 8.36
CA ALA A 99 -4.01 -10.21 8.53
C ALA A 99 -4.35 -9.81 9.99
N ALA A 100 -3.42 -10.02 10.92
CA ALA A 100 -3.54 -9.66 12.34
C ALA A 100 -3.09 -8.22 12.58
#